data_AF-A0A954KZX3-F1
#
_entry.id   AF-A0A954KZX3-F1
#
_cell.length_a   1.000
_cell.length_b   1.000
_cell.length_c   1.000
_cell.angle_alpha   90.00
_cell.angle_beta   90.00
_cell.angle_gamma   90.00
#
_symmetry.space_group_name_H-M   'P 1'
#
loop_
_entity.id
_entity.type
_entity.pdbx_description
1 polymer ?
#
loop_
_entity_poly.entity_id
_entity_poly.type
_entity_poly.pdbx_seq_one_letter_code
_entity_poly.pdbx_strand_id
1 'polypeptide(L)' 'MRDAVAYSLLAGGKRLRPVLTLLAAEMCGGNSEHAVPAACAIEMVHTYSLIHDDLP' A
#
# COMPACT_ATOMS: atom_id res chain seq x y z
N MET A 1 10.13 -16.61 2.28
CA MET A 1 9.15 -15.96 1.37
C MET A 1 8.48 -14.76 2.05
N ARG A 2 7.88 -14.92 3.25
CA ARG A 2 7.33 -13.78 4.02
C ARG A 2 8.36 -12.69 4.29
N ASP A 3 9.58 -13.06 4.66
CA ASP A 3 10.64 -12.09 4.97
C ASP A 3 11.06 -11.27 3.73
N ALA A 4 11.05 -11.89 2.55
CA ALA A 4 11.35 -11.19 1.29
C ALA A 4 10.24 -10.19 0.92
N VAL A 5 8.97 -10.57 1.12
CA VAL A 5 7.82 -9.65 0.93
C VAL A 5 7.87 -8.52 1.96
N ALA A 6 8.12 -8.84 3.23
CA ALA A 6 8.21 -7.86 4.30
C ALA A 6 9.39 -6.89 4.09
N TYR A 7 10.53 -7.37 3.58
CA TYR A 7 11.67 -6.54 3.25
C TYR A 7 11.27 -5.42 2.28
N SER A 8 10.72 -5.75 1.11
CA SER A 8 10.33 -4.73 0.13
C SER A 8 9.14 -3.88 0.60
N LEU A 9 8.15 -4.49 1.24
CA LEU A 9 6.95 -3.78 1.70
C LEU A 9 7.27 -2.78 2.80
N LEU A 10 8.22 -3.10 3.68
CA LEU A 10 8.60 -2.29 4.86
C LEU A 10 9.89 -1.49 4.67
N ALA A 11 10.55 -1.57 3.51
CA ALA A 11 11.78 -0.81 3.18
C ALA A 11 11.61 0.72 3.17
N GLY A 12 10.40 1.23 3.46
CA GLY A 12 10.07 2.65 3.43
C GLY A 12 9.52 3.09 2.07
N GLY A 13 9.10 4.35 1.99
CA GLY A 13 8.46 4.91 0.81
C GLY A 13 7.54 6.07 1.19
N LYS A 14 7.06 6.83 0.20
CA LYS A 14 6.20 8.00 0.44
C LYS A 14 4.80 7.64 0.94
N ARG A 15 4.39 6.37 0.83
CA ARG A 15 3.05 5.86 1.19
C ARG A 15 1.90 6.68 0.62
N LEU A 16 2.12 7.28 -0.56
CA LEU A 16 1.17 8.19 -1.18
C LEU A 16 -0.15 7.47 -1.48
N ARG A 17 -0.09 6.22 -1.94
CA ARG A 17 -1.27 5.43 -2.30
C ARG A 17 -2.14 5.10 -1.07
N PRO A 18 -1.59 4.54 0.04
CA PRO A 18 -2.33 4.42 1.28
C PRO A 18 -2.98 5.72 1.75
N VAL A 19 -2.23 6.82 1.78
CA VAL A 19 -2.74 8.12 2.24
C VAL A 19 -3.91 8.58 1.37
N LEU A 20 -3.79 8.47 0.04
CA LEU A 20 -4.88 8.82 -0.87
C LEU A 20 -6.12 7.93 -0.67
N THR A 21 -5.94 6.64 -0.39
CA THR A 21 -7.06 5.72 -0.10
C THR A 21 -7.80 6.11 1.17
N LEU A 22 -7.08 6.44 2.24
CA LEU A 22 -7.69 6.85 3.51
C LEU A 22 -8.42 8.19 3.36
N LEU A 23 -7.79 9.17 2.70
CA LEU A 23 -8.41 10.47 2.42
C LEU A 23 -9.65 10.31 1.52
N ALA A 24 -9.61 9.42 0.53
CA ALA A 24 -10.77 9.14 -0.31
C ALA A 24 -11.94 8.56 0.50
N ALA A 25 -11.66 7.67 1.46
CA ALA A 25 -12.69 7.13 2.35
C ALA A 25 -13.33 8.24 3.20
N GLU A 26 -12.52 9.14 3.77
CA GLU A 26 -13.01 10.29 4.56
C GLU A 26 -13.82 11.27 3.70
N MET A 27 -13.34 11.60 2.49
CA MET A 27 -14.03 12.50 1.56
C MET A 27 -15.42 11.97 1.15
N CYS A 28 -15.60 10.65 1.11
CA CYS A 28 -16.87 10.00 0.85
C CYS A 28 -17.77 9.86 2.09
N GLY A 29 -17.36 10.40 3.26
CA GLY A 29 -18.10 10.31 4.52
C GLY A 29 -17.91 9.00 5.28
N GLY A 30 -16.93 8.18 4.91
CA GLY A 30 -16.56 6.95 5.61
C GLY A 30 -15.55 7.16 6.73
N ASN A 31 -15.39 6.15 7.60
CA ASN A 31 -14.30 6.10 8.57
C ASN A 31 -13.02 5.55 7.89
N SER A 32 -11.93 6.32 7.92
CA SER A 32 -10.64 5.90 7.37
C SER A 32 -10.09 4.63 8.01
N GLU A 33 -10.39 4.34 9.28
CA GLU A 33 -9.98 3.10 9.94
C GLU A 33 -10.52 1.86 9.22
N HIS A 34 -11.75 1.94 8.69
CA HIS A 34 -12.34 0.85 7.89
C HIS A 34 -11.65 0.68 6.53
N ALA A 35 -10.95 1.71 6.04
CA ALA A 35 -10.23 1.69 4.78
C ALA A 35 -8.76 1.22 4.93
N VAL A 36 -8.26 1.03 6.15
CA VAL A 36 -6.88 0.54 6.40
C VAL A 36 -6.58 -0.77 5.67
N PRO A 37 -7.44 -1.82 5.69
CA PRO A 37 -7.18 -3.03 4.94
C PRO A 37 -7.04 -2.80 3.42
N ALA A 38 -7.85 -1.89 2.86
CA ALA A 38 -7.79 -1.52 1.45
C ALA A 38 -6.50 -0.75 1.13
N ALA A 39 -6.12 0.21 1.98
CA ALA A 39 -4.88 0.96 1.85
C ALA A 39 -3.64 0.04 1.90
N CYS A 40 -3.63 -0.96 2.79
CA CYS A 40 -2.58 -1.97 2.84
C CYS A 40 -2.55 -2.83 1.58
N ALA A 41 -3.70 -3.30 1.10
CA ALA A 41 -3.78 -4.11 -0.12
C ALA A 41 -3.23 -3.37 -1.34
N ILE A 42 -3.56 -2.08 -1.48
CA ILE A 42 -3.06 -1.24 -2.57
C ILE A 42 -1.53 -1.09 -2.52
N GLU A 43 -0.96 -0.89 -1.33
CA GLU A 43 0.49 -0.78 -1.19
C GLU A 43 1.20 -2.12 -1.42
N MET A 44 0.56 -3.25 -1.09
CA MET A 44 1.08 -4.58 -1.43
C MET A 44 1.15 -4.78 -2.95
N VAL A 45 0.10 -4.40 -3.69
CA VAL A 45 0.08 -4.47 -5.16
C VAL A 45 1.12 -3.53 -5.77
N HIS A 46 1.27 -2.32 -5.23
CA HIS A 46 2.32 -1.39 -5.65
C HIS A 46 3.73 -1.97 -5.44
N THR A 47 3.99 -2.55 -4.27
CA THR A 47 5.30 -3.14 -3.96
C THR A 47 5.59 -4.33 -4.88
N TYR A 48 4.58 -5.15 -5.19
CA TYR A 48 4.69 -6.21 -6.17
C TYR A 48 5.07 -5.69 -7.56
N SER A 49 4.44 -4.61 -8.02
CA SER A 49 4.75 -4.05 -9.34
C SER A 49 6.21 -3.61 -9.44
N LEU A 50 6.73 -2.94 -8.42
CA LEU A 50 8.14 -2.52 -8.37
C LEU A 50 9.12 -3.70 -8.45
N ILE A 51 8.86 -4.78 -7.70
CA ILE A 51 9.71 -5.98 -7.73
C ILE A 51 9.75 -6.59 -9.14
N HIS A 52 8.60 -6.60 -9.83
CA HIS A 52 8.51 -7.12 -11.19
C HIS A 52 9.12 -6.18 -12.24
N ASP A 53 9.00 -4.86 -12.07
CA ASP A 53 9.59 -3.85 -12.95
C ASP A 53 11.13 -3.85 -12.86
N ASP A 54 11.69 -4.20 -11.69
CA ASP A 54 13.14 -4.25 -11.43
C ASP A 54 13.80 -5.57 -11.87
N LEU A 55 13.03 -6.54 -12.38
CA LEU A 55 13.56 -7.84 -12.83
C LEU A 55 14.10 -7.71 -14.27
N PRO A 56 15.31 -8.22 -14.58
CA PRO A 56 15.90 -8.15 -15.93
C PRO A 56 15.18 -9.02 -16.97
#